data_AF-A0A814REP6-F1
#
_entry.id   AF-A0A814REP6-F1
#
_cell.length_a   1.000
_cell.length_b   1.000
_cell.length_c   1.000
_cell.angle_alpha   90.00
_cell.angle_beta   90.00
_cell.angle_gamma   90.00
#
_symmetry.space_group_name_H-M   'P 1'
#
loop_
_entity.id
_entity.type
_entity.pdbx_description
1 polymer ?
#
loop_
_entity_poly.entity_id
_entity_poly.type
_entity_poly.pdbx_seq_one_letter_code
_entity_poly.pdbx_strand_id
1 'polypeptide(L)'
;MKLPNIFIILWVYLIKKVKPEIPQPFDYIGRGFGLECYECHSNRPGCGPDLDWILSRWKRCDMPMAKCVKIIEKIEGKTFYVRG
;
A
#
# COMPACT_ATOMS: atom_id res chain seq x y z
N MET A 1 10.56 -28.39 -46.14
CA MET A 1 10.94 -27.50 -45.03
C MET A 1 9.67 -26.94 -44.41
N LYS A 2 9.31 -27.36 -43.18
CA LYS A 2 8.06 -26.96 -42.51
C LYS A 2 8.33 -25.61 -41.83
N LEU A 3 7.80 -24.52 -42.36
CA LEU A 3 7.95 -23.20 -41.75
C LEU A 3 7.32 -23.25 -40.34
N PRO A 4 8.05 -22.85 -39.28
CA PRO A 4 7.47 -22.78 -37.95
C PRO A 4 6.36 -21.71 -37.99
N ASN A 5 5.16 -22.16 -37.63
CA ASN A 5 3.93 -21.38 -37.63
C ASN A 5 4.20 -20.05 -36.90
N ILE A 6 4.24 -18.94 -37.64
CA ILE A 6 4.46 -17.58 -37.10
C ILE A 6 3.48 -17.28 -35.95
N PHE A 7 2.29 -17.87 -36.01
CA PHE A 7 1.31 -17.88 -34.92
C PHE A 7 1.86 -18.41 -33.60
N ILE A 8 2.63 -19.51 -33.60
CA ILE A 8 3.22 -20.09 -32.38
C ILE A 8 4.26 -19.13 -31.80
N ILE A 9 5.09 -18.51 -32.65
CA ILE A 9 6.12 -17.57 -32.22
C ILE A 9 5.46 -16.32 -31.59
N LEU A 10 4.44 -15.77 -32.26
CA LEU A 10 3.66 -14.64 -31.75
C LEU A 10 2.95 -14.97 -30.45
N TRP A 11 2.36 -16.17 -30.33
CA TRP A 11 1.64 -16.61 -29.14
C TRP A 11 2.57 -16.77 -27.94
N VAL A 12 3.75 -17.38 -28.15
CA VAL A 12 4.81 -17.47 -27.12
C VAL A 12 5.32 -16.09 -26.73
N TYR A 13 5.46 -15.16 -27.68
CA TYR A 13 5.87 -13.79 -27.39
C TYR A 13 4.83 -13.03 -26.57
N LEU A 14 3.54 -13.24 -26.85
CA LEU A 14 2.43 -12.67 -26.09
C LEU A 14 2.40 -13.20 -24.65
N ILE A 15 2.57 -14.51 -24.46
CA ILE A 15 2.60 -15.14 -23.12
C ILE A 15 3.77 -14.61 -22.29
N LYS A 16 4.95 -14.40 -22.90
CA LYS A 16 6.11 -13.84 -22.18
C LYS A 16 5.90 -12.38 -21.71
N LYS A 17 5.07 -11.59 -22.41
CA LYS A 17 4.71 -10.23 -21.99
C LYS A 17 3.65 -10.21 -20.88
N VAL A 18 2.80 -11.23 -20.83
CA VAL A 18 1.90 -11.46 -19.69
C VAL A 18 2.69 -12.21 -18.61
N LYS A 19 3.70 -11.55 -18.05
CA LYS A 19 4.21 -11.93 -16.75
C LYS A 19 3.26 -11.29 -15.76
N PRO A 20 2.30 -12.02 -15.15
CA PRO A 20 1.68 -11.49 -13.96
C PRO A 20 2.85 -11.23 -13.00
N GLU A 21 3.03 -9.99 -12.57
CA GLU A 21 3.62 -9.74 -11.28
C GLU A 21 2.71 -10.47 -10.29
N ILE A 22 2.99 -11.75 -10.11
CA ILE A 22 2.61 -12.47 -8.91
C ILE A 22 3.30 -11.64 -7.84
N PRO A 23 2.57 -10.89 -6.99
CA PRO A 23 3.20 -10.26 -5.86
C PRO A 23 3.91 -11.38 -5.13
N GLN A 24 5.23 -11.30 -5.09
CA GLN A 24 6.08 -12.30 -4.47
C GLN A 24 5.49 -12.51 -3.05
N PRO A 25 5.20 -13.74 -2.60
CA PRO A 25 4.72 -13.96 -1.23
C PRO A 25 5.84 -13.76 -0.19
N PHE A 26 6.84 -12.94 -0.50
CA PHE A 26 8.09 -12.81 0.22
C PHE A 26 8.18 -11.46 0.93
N ASP A 27 7.38 -11.33 1.99
CA ASP A 27 7.69 -10.46 3.13
C ASP A 27 7.21 -11.13 4.45
N TYR A 28 7.39 -12.45 4.52
CA TYR A 28 7.17 -13.27 5.72
C TYR A 28 8.49 -13.58 6.44
N ILE A 29 9.42 -12.63 6.54
CA ILE A 29 10.64 -12.80 7.33
C ILE A 29 10.66 -11.80 8.49
N GLY A 30 9.91 -12.15 9.52
CA GLY A 30 9.88 -11.47 10.81
C GLY A 30 8.65 -11.86 11.60
N ARG A 31 8.69 -13.02 12.29
CA ARG A 31 7.64 -13.39 13.25
C ARG A 31 7.43 -12.26 14.26
N GLY A 32 6.32 -11.54 14.16
CA GLY A 32 5.68 -10.88 15.32
C GLY A 32 5.14 -9.46 15.14
N PHE A 33 5.63 -8.66 14.17
CA PHE A 33 5.28 -7.24 14.14
C PHE A 33 4.82 -6.83 12.73
N GLY A 34 3.51 -6.96 12.47
CA GLY A 34 2.88 -6.14 11.44
C GLY A 34 3.13 -4.66 11.76
N LEU A 35 3.28 -3.81 10.75
CA LEU A 35 3.55 -2.39 10.98
C LEU A 35 2.39 -1.78 11.78
N GLU A 36 2.69 -1.14 12.91
CA GLU A 36 1.68 -0.45 13.71
C GLU A 36 1.72 1.05 13.43
N CYS A 37 0.60 1.60 12.96
CA CYS A 37 0.45 3.00 12.60
C CYS A 37 -0.58 3.67 13.48
N TYR A 38 -0.36 4.92 13.85
CA TYR A 38 -1.39 5.73 14.49
C TYR A 38 -2.52 6.03 13.50
N GLU A 39 -3.75 5.76 13.92
CA GLU A 39 -4.95 6.02 13.15
C GLU A 39 -5.73 7.17 13.78
N CYS A 40 -5.91 8.25 13.01
CA CYS A 40 -6.72 9.37 13.45
C CYS A 40 -7.29 10.16 12.26
N HIS A 41 -8.38 10.88 12.52
CA HIS A 41 -8.98 11.83 11.59
C HIS A 41 -9.27 13.13 12.34
N SER A 42 -9.12 14.29 11.69
CA SER A 42 -9.27 15.62 12.32
C SER A 42 -10.68 15.95 12.82
N ASN A 43 -11.64 15.04 12.67
CA ASN A 43 -12.96 15.13 13.30
C ASN A 43 -12.94 14.58 14.74
N ARG A 44 -11.82 13.99 15.20
CA ARG A 44 -11.58 13.52 16.56
C ARG A 44 -10.51 14.37 17.24
N PRO A 45 -10.60 14.56 18.57
CA PRO A 45 -9.55 15.24 19.33
C PRO A 45 -8.21 14.51 19.19
N GLY A 46 -7.11 15.27 19.22
CA GLY A 46 -5.75 14.73 19.12
C GLY A 46 -5.22 14.50 17.71
N CYS A 47 -6.03 14.73 16.66
CA CYS A 47 -5.61 14.60 15.27
C CYS A 47 -5.46 15.96 14.58
N GLY A 48 -4.31 16.60 14.80
CA GLY A 48 -3.99 17.93 14.27
C GLY A 48 -2.71 17.96 13.46
N PRO A 49 -2.06 19.14 13.32
CA PRO A 49 -0.72 19.24 12.75
C PRO A 49 0.25 18.32 13.50
N ASP A 50 0.19 18.34 14.82
CA ASP A 50 0.85 17.39 15.69
C ASP A 50 -0.09 16.23 16.05
N LEU A 51 0.52 15.09 16.37
CA LEU A 51 -0.20 13.91 16.83
C LEU A 51 -0.22 13.89 18.36
N ASP A 52 -1.40 13.84 18.94
CA ASP A 52 -1.54 13.48 20.36
C ASP A 52 -1.60 11.95 20.48
N TRP A 53 -0.47 11.35 20.88
CA TRP A 53 -0.32 9.90 21.01
C TRP A 53 -1.13 9.32 22.18
N ILE A 54 -1.51 10.13 23.18
CA ILE A 54 -2.35 9.69 24.31
C ILE A 54 -3.78 9.49 23.84
N LEU A 55 -4.24 10.36 22.92
CA LEU A 55 -5.60 10.33 22.38
C LEU A 55 -5.76 9.49 21.10
N SER A 56 -4.65 9.08 20.49
CA SER A 56 -4.66 8.34 19.23
C SER A 56 -4.55 6.84 19.45
N ARG A 57 -5.32 6.07 18.68
CA ARG A 57 -5.17 4.61 18.65
C ARG A 57 -4.13 4.23 17.61
N TRP A 58 -3.44 3.12 17.84
CA TRP A 58 -2.67 2.46 16.80
C TRP A 58 -3.52 1.36 16.15
N LYS A 59 -3.21 1.06 14.89
CA LYS A 59 -3.75 -0.09 14.15
C LYS A 59 -2.59 -0.87 13.55
N ARG A 60 -2.78 -2.17 13.38
CA ARG A 60 -1.84 -3.02 12.67
C ARG A 60 -2.16 -3.02 11.18
N CYS A 61 -1.13 -2.86 10.36
CA CYS A 61 -1.18 -2.89 8.91
C CYS A 61 -0.46 -4.17 8.44
N ASP A 62 -1.24 -5.19 8.10
CA ASP A 62 -0.72 -6.51 7.71
C ASP A 62 -0.45 -6.64 6.19
N MET A 63 -0.38 -5.51 5.48
CA MET A 63 -0.06 -5.50 4.06
C MET A 63 1.46 -5.55 3.83
N PRO A 64 1.93 -6.31 2.82
CA PRO A 64 3.33 -6.25 2.42
C PRO A 64 3.69 -4.82 2.00
N MET A 65 4.88 -4.37 2.39
CA MET A 65 5.37 -3.02 2.13
C MET A 65 4.47 -1.88 2.67
N ALA A 66 3.68 -2.15 3.72
CA ALA A 66 2.88 -1.12 4.38
C ALA A 66 3.75 0.07 4.85
N LYS A 67 3.16 1.26 4.85
CA LYS A 67 3.78 2.49 5.36
C LYS A 67 2.75 3.30 6.13
N CYS A 68 3.17 3.90 7.24
CA CYS A 68 2.34 4.87 7.93
C CYS A 68 2.36 6.20 7.17
N VAL A 69 1.19 6.78 6.94
CA VAL A 69 1.02 8.03 6.19
C VAL A 69 0.36 9.09 7.03
N LYS A 70 0.68 10.35 6.73
CA LYS A 70 -0.05 11.54 7.19
C LYS A 70 -0.57 12.26 5.97
N ILE A 71 -1.88 12.28 5.81
CA ILE A 71 -2.57 12.99 4.73
C ILE A 71 -3.02 14.34 5.28
N ILE A 72 -2.73 15.40 4.53
CA ILE A 72 -3.09 16.77 4.86
C ILE A 72 -3.90 17.32 3.69
N GLU A 73 -5.18 17.60 3.92
CA GLU A 73 -6.06 18.17 2.91
C GLU A 73 -6.40 19.62 3.27
N LYS A 74 -6.43 20.51 2.28
CA LYS A 74 -6.82 21.91 2.46
C LYS A 74 -8.05 22.19 1.60
N ILE A 75 -9.17 22.45 2.24
CA ILE A 75 -10.46 22.68 1.59
C ILE A 75 -11.06 23.96 2.16
N GLU A 76 -11.36 24.94 1.29
CA GLU A 76 -11.98 26.22 1.68
C GLU A 76 -11.29 26.92 2.88
N GLY A 77 -9.96 26.91 2.92
CA GLY A 77 -9.18 27.50 4.02
C GLY A 77 -9.13 26.69 5.31
N LYS A 78 -9.84 25.55 5.39
CA LYS A 78 -9.75 24.58 6.49
C LYS A 78 -8.70 23.52 6.16
N THR A 79 -7.95 23.09 7.16
CA THR A 79 -6.96 22.01 7.01
C THR A 79 -7.44 20.77 7.76
N PHE A 80 -7.46 19.63 7.07
CA PHE A 80 -7.85 18.33 7.59
C PHE A 80 -6.62 17.44 7.68
N TYR A 81 -6.58 16.62 8.73
CA TYR A 81 -5.47 15.71 9.01
C TYR A 81 -6.00 14.30 9.14
N VAL A 82 -5.37 13.37 8.45
CA VAL A 82 -5.65 11.94 8.55
C VAL A 82 -4.33 11.19 8.70
N ARG A 83 -4.29 10.18 9.57
CA ARG A 83 -3.14 9.29 9.74
C ARG A 83 -3.59 7.84 9.71
N GLY A 84 -2.74 6.95 9.19
CA GLY A 84 -3.00 5.51 9.16
C GLY A 84 -1.98 4.71 8.38
#